data_AF-A0A0H5CIS6-F1
#
_entry.id   AF-A0A0H5CIS6-F1
#
_cell.length_a   1.000
_cell.length_b   1.000
_cell.length_c   1.000
_cell.angle_alpha   90.00
_cell.angle_beta   90.00
_cell.angle_gamma   90.00
#
_symmetry.space_group_name_H-M   'P 1'
#
loop_
_entity.id
_entity.type
_entity.pdbx_description
1 polymer ?
#
loop_
_entity_poly.entity_id
_entity_poly.type
_entity_poly.pdbx_seq_one_letter_code
_entity_poly.pdbx_strand_id
1 'polypeptide(L)' 'MLLTAEQAAQRLQLRVSWLRRKAAARAIPCRYVGKHLRFTHDDLLAIADQAESGPNVPRTTRGRVP' A
#
# COMPACT_ATOMS: atom_id res chain seq x y z
N MET A 1 -13.99 -1.39 11.98
CA MET A 1 -12.95 -0.39 12.35
C MET A 1 -12.24 0.08 11.08
N LEU A 2 -11.90 1.37 10.99
CA LEU A 2 -11.16 1.94 9.85
C LEU A 2 -9.74 2.27 10.29
N LEU A 3 -8.75 1.77 9.55
CA LEU A 3 -7.32 1.97 9.74
C LEU A 3 -6.83 3.14 8.87
N THR A 4 -5.88 3.91 9.38
CA THR A 4 -5.19 4.94 8.58
C THR A 4 -4.17 4.29 7.64
N ALA A 5 -3.67 5.06 6.66
CA ALA A 5 -2.59 4.58 5.79
C ALA A 5 -1.34 4.13 6.57
N GLU A 6 -1.04 4.77 7.70
CA GLU A 6 0.08 4.39 8.57
C GLU A 6 -0.18 3.09 9.34
N GLN A 7 -1.39 2.92 9.89
CA GLN A 7 -1.76 1.66 10.53
C GLN A 7 -1.83 0.50 9.54
N ALA A 8 -2.39 0.72 8.36
CA ALA A 8 -2.43 -0.28 7.30
C ALA A 8 -1.01 -0.67 6.88
N ALA A 9 -0.12 0.31 6.71
CA ALA A 9 1.29 0.07 6.41
C ALA A 9 1.99 -0.76 7.49
N GLN A 10 1.77 -0.47 8.78
CA GLN A 10 2.34 -1.26 9.87
C GLN A 10 1.81 -2.70 9.90
N ARG A 11 0.50 -2.89 9.66
CA ARG A 11 -0.13 -4.22 9.64
C ARG A 11 0.33 -5.07 8.47
N LEU A 12 0.48 -4.47 7.30
CA LEU A 12 0.96 -5.15 6.08
C LEU A 12 2.50 -5.17 5.99
N GLN A 13 3.21 -4.55 6.94
CA GLN A 13 4.65 -4.28 6.88
C GLN A 13 5.11 -3.63 5.55
N LEU A 14 4.25 -2.81 4.94
CA LEU A 14 4.51 -2.09 3.69
C LEU A 14 4.95 -0.65 3.96
N ARG A 15 5.58 -0.03 2.96
CA ARG A 15 5.92 1.40 3.04
C ARG A 15 4.67 2.26 2.84
N VAL A 16 4.44 3.24 3.72
CA VAL A 16 3.33 4.22 3.60
C VAL A 16 3.36 4.93 2.24
N SER A 17 4.55 5.25 1.71
CA SER A 17 4.72 5.88 0.40
C SER A 17 4.24 4.98 -0.76
N TRP A 18 4.39 3.66 -0.65
CA TRP A 18 3.85 2.72 -1.63
C TRP A 18 2.33 2.70 -1.59
N LEU A 19 1.74 2.65 -0.38
CA LEU A 19 0.29 2.74 -0.20
C LEU A 19 -0.27 4.03 -0.80
N ARG A 20 0.37 5.18 -0.54
CA ARG A 20 -0.04 6.47 -1.12
C ARG A 20 0.05 6.47 -2.65
N ARG A 21 1.13 5.92 -3.24
CA ARG A 21 1.29 5.81 -4.70
C ARG A 21 0.23 4.91 -5.33
N LYS A 22 -0.02 3.74 -4.74
CA LYS A 22 -1.02 2.78 -5.23
C LYS A 22 -2.45 3.31 -5.05
N ALA A 23 -2.75 3.97 -3.94
CA ALA A 23 -4.03 4.64 -3.72
C ALA A 23 -4.26 5.76 -4.74
N ALA A 24 -3.25 6.61 -4.99
CA ALA A 24 -3.32 7.64 -6.03
C ALA A 24 -3.53 7.04 -7.43
N ALA A 25 -2.90 5.89 -7.72
CA ALA A 25 -3.09 5.14 -8.95
C ALA A 25 -4.40 4.30 -8.97
N ARG A 26 -5.22 4.34 -7.90
CA ARG A 26 -6.43 3.51 -7.71
C ARG A 26 -6.19 2.00 -7.92
N ALA A 27 -4.97 1.56 -7.69
CA ALA A 27 -4.54 0.17 -7.86
C ALA A 27 -4.71 -0.66 -6.59
N ILE A 28 -5.20 -0.06 -5.50
CA ILE A 28 -5.60 -0.74 -4.27
C ILE A 28 -6.96 -0.23 -3.82
N PRO A 29 -7.77 -1.08 -3.16
CA PRO A 29 -9.01 -0.64 -2.54
C PRO A 29 -8.68 0.30 -1.37
N CYS A 30 -9.21 1.52 -1.44
CA CYS A 30 -9.01 2.55 -0.42
C CYS A 30 -10.26 3.41 -0.30
N ARG A 31 -10.66 3.72 0.93
CA ARG A 31 -11.84 4.52 1.19
C ARG A 31 -11.44 5.94 1.54
N TYR A 32 -11.80 6.88 0.68
CA TYR A 32 -11.63 8.30 0.95
C TYR A 32 -12.74 8.75 1.91
N VAL A 33 -12.35 9.13 3.11
CA VAL A 33 -13.24 9.77 4.07
C VAL A 33 -12.81 11.23 4.18
N GLY A 34 -13.42 12.07 3.34
CA GLY A 34 -12.97 13.43 3.10
C GLY A 34 -11.57 13.45 2.48
N LYS A 35 -10.62 14.13 3.13
CA LYS A 35 -9.21 14.19 2.72
C LYS A 35 -8.34 13.04 3.21
N HIS A 36 -8.91 12.11 3.99
CA HIS A 36 -8.16 11.03 4.62
C HIS A 36 -8.40 9.70 3.90
N LEU A 37 -7.31 9.01 3.60
CA LEU A 37 -7.32 7.62 3.15
C LEU A 37 -7.55 6.70 4.35
N ARG A 38 -8.60 5.89 4.29
CA ARG A 38 -8.92 4.87 5.28
C ARG A 38 -9.02 3.50 4.63
N PHE A 39 -8.62 2.49 5.40
CA PHE A 39 -8.60 1.10 5.00
C PHE A 39 -9.38 0.28 6.02
N THR A 40 -10.26 -0.59 5.54
CA THR A 40 -10.90 -1.61 6.37
C THR A 40 -10.04 -2.87 6.41
N HIS A 41 -10.35 -3.79 7.31
CA HIS A 41 -9.64 -5.06 7.38
C HIS A 41 -9.79 -5.87 6.07
N ASP A 42 -10.97 -5.80 5.44
CA ASP A 42 -11.24 -6.41 4.14
C ASP A 42 -10.36 -5.80 3.04
N ASP A 43 -10.22 -4.47 3.03
CA ASP A 43 -9.29 -3.80 2.10
C ASP A 43 -7.85 -4.30 2.30
N LEU A 44 -7.41 -4.56 3.54
CA LEU A 44 -6.06 -5.09 3.81
C LEU A 44 -5.89 -6.50 3.24
N LEU A 45 -6.89 -7.36 3.37
CA LEU A 45 -6.87 -8.72 2.83
C LEU A 45 -6.82 -8.69 1.30
N ALA A 46 -7.63 -7.85 0.66
CA ALA A 46 -7.59 -7.65 -0.78
C ALA A 46 -6.25 -7.06 -1.25
N ILE A 47 -5.66 -6.14 -0.48
CA ILE A 47 -4.32 -5.60 -0.79
C ILE A 47 -3.25 -6.69 -0.67
N ALA A 48 -3.33 -7.55 0.34
CA ALA A 48 -2.40 -8.66 0.54
C ALA A 48 -2.48 -9.66 -0.64
N ASP A 49 -3.69 -10.10 -1.00
CA ASP A 49 -3.94 -10.99 -2.14
C ASP A 49 -3.41 -10.41 -3.47
N GLN A 50 -3.65 -9.12 -3.71
CA GLN A 50 -3.12 -8.40 -4.88
C GLN A 50 -1.60 -8.20 -4.81
N ALA A 51 -1.03 -8.08 -3.61
CA ALA A 51 0.41 -7.96 -3.41
C ALA A 51 1.13 -9.28 -3.65
N GLU A 52 0.52 -10.41 -3.27
CA GLU A 52 0.98 -11.76 -3.60
C GLU A 52 0.93 -12.00 -5.12
N SER A 53 -0.08 -11.44 -5.79
CA SER A 53 -0.16 -11.39 -7.26
C SER A 53 0.82 -10.39 -7.91
N GLY A 54 1.60 -9.66 -7.11
CA GLY A 54 2.82 -8.96 -7.52
C GLY A 54 2.63 -7.52 -8.02
N PRO A 55 3.04 -6.49 -7.25
CA PRO A 55 3.50 -5.26 -7.83
C PRO A 55 4.97 -5.49 -8.22
N ASN A 56 5.26 -5.59 -9.51
CA ASN A 56 6.61 -5.45 -10.06
C ASN A 56 7.25 -4.17 -9.50
N VAL A 57 7.92 -4.27 -8.36
CA VAL A 57 8.80 -3.22 -7.89
C VAL A 57 10.00 -3.29 -8.81
N PRO A 58 10.39 -2.20 -9.50
CA PRO A 58 11.72 -2.16 -10.07
C PRO A 58 12.68 -2.36 -8.89
N ARG A 59 13.28 -3.56 -8.84
CA ARG A 59 14.40 -3.88 -7.97
C ARG A 59 15.44 -2.83 -8.31
N THR A 60 15.50 -1.77 -7.51
CA THR A 60 16.47 -0.70 -7.73
C THR A 60 17.83 -1.31 -7.46
N THR A 61 18.43 -1.83 -8.51
CA THR A 61 19.86 -2.05 -8.61
C THR A 61 20.49 -0.66 -8.62
N ARG A 62 20.62 -0.04 -7.45
CA ARG A 62 21.78 0.81 -7.22
C ARG A 62 22.92 -0.08 -6.81
N GLY A 63 23.44 -0.79 -7.80
CA GLY A 63 24.87 -0.96 -7.87
C GLY A 63 25.47 0.44 -7.93
N ARG A 64 26.18 0.82 -6.88
CA ARG A 64 27.20 1.85 -6.96
C ARG A 64 28.41 1.31 -6.20
N VAL A 65 29.25 0.60 -6.96
CA VAL A 65 30.69 0.46 -6.76
C VAL A 65 31.32 1.82 -6.41
N PRO A 66 32.28 1.87 -5.49
CA PRO A 66 33.69 1.62 -5.84
C PRO A 66 34.28 0.32 -5.27
#